data_AF-A0A7V4SQ09-F1
#
_entry.id   AF-A0A7V4SQ09-F1
#
_cell.length_a   1.000
_cell.length_b   1.000
_cell.length_c   1.000
_cell.angle_alpha   90.00
_cell.angle_beta   90.00
_cell.angle_gamma   90.00
#
_symmetry.space_group_name_H-M   'P 1'
#
loop_
_entity.id
_entity.type
_entity.pdbx_description
1 polymer ?
#
loop_
_entity_poly.entity_id
_entity_poly.type
_entity_poly.pdbx_seq_one_letter_code
_entity_poly.pdbx_strand_id
1 'polypeptide(L)'
;MFDEAGLPYPDKTWDHDIYAENLKKLTKKDGDKFVRWGGAGDYAIQYDRALIGIQQYGGHYVNPDDWTECWIGKQEALNALEWTRARMWDDNSLAQPLQVQSIGKATGSSTGPWAANMLATWENGMGAIMGIIKESKFPWAITHLPKGPARRATLGTTDGWAVYKGTKHPDACWKLLMVLTSPDFQQFIMEAWAGIPCRKSLLPKWKDTLIKANPVLENANLDAILETLDEGYPMLTEEFKVQGESQTAIEAGLQKVFQEGQTKVDYFKQVADEVTKINREG
;
A
#
# COMPACT_ATOMS: atom_id res chain seq x y z
N MET A 1 -15.96 -9.95 -11.34
CA MET A 1 -15.23 -11.11 -10.77
C MET A 1 -15.93 -11.64 -9.52
N PHE A 2 -16.26 -10.78 -8.57
CA PHE A 2 -17.09 -11.13 -7.41
C PHE A 2 -18.45 -11.73 -7.81
N ASP A 3 -19.14 -11.10 -8.79
CA ASP A 3 -20.41 -11.62 -9.33
C ASP A 3 -20.29 -13.02 -9.93
N GLU A 4 -19.22 -13.25 -10.71
CA GLU A 4 -18.91 -14.56 -11.31
C GLU A 4 -18.73 -15.63 -10.22
N ALA A 5 -18.12 -15.25 -9.08
CA ALA A 5 -17.89 -16.14 -7.95
C ALA A 5 -19.08 -16.22 -6.98
N GLY A 6 -20.14 -15.43 -7.18
CA GLY A 6 -21.27 -15.34 -6.24
C GLY A 6 -20.88 -14.82 -4.85
N LEU A 7 -19.82 -14.01 -4.76
CA LEU A 7 -19.31 -13.48 -3.49
C LEU A 7 -19.80 -12.05 -3.25
N PRO A 8 -20.06 -11.67 -1.98
CA PRO A 8 -20.34 -10.29 -1.64
C PRO A 8 -19.11 -9.40 -1.93
N TYR A 9 -19.35 -8.14 -2.29
CA TYR A 9 -18.28 -7.18 -2.45
C TYR A 9 -17.63 -6.82 -1.11
N PRO A 10 -16.33 -6.44 -1.08
CA PRO A 10 -15.66 -6.06 0.15
C PRO A 10 -16.20 -4.76 0.75
N ASP A 11 -16.37 -4.74 2.07
CA ASP A 11 -16.83 -3.58 2.83
C ASP A 11 -16.03 -3.39 4.14
N LYS A 12 -16.45 -2.43 4.97
CA LYS A 12 -15.80 -2.13 6.26
C LYS A 12 -15.85 -3.27 7.28
N THR A 13 -16.65 -4.31 7.07
CA THR A 13 -16.75 -5.47 7.98
C THR A 13 -15.67 -6.50 7.71
N TRP A 14 -15.02 -6.45 6.54
CA TRP A 14 -13.97 -7.39 6.19
C TRP A 14 -12.76 -7.24 7.12
N ASP A 15 -12.37 -8.36 7.69
CA ASP A 15 -11.11 -8.58 8.38
C ASP A 15 -10.19 -9.48 7.55
N HIS A 16 -9.02 -9.75 8.11
CA HIS A 16 -8.00 -10.58 7.48
C HIS A 16 -8.40 -12.04 7.24
N ASP A 17 -9.36 -12.58 8.00
CA ASP A 17 -9.83 -13.96 7.83
C ASP A 17 -10.84 -14.04 6.69
N ILE A 18 -11.83 -13.14 6.70
CA ILE A 18 -12.79 -12.97 5.60
C ILE A 18 -12.04 -12.71 4.29
N TYR A 19 -11.04 -11.84 4.32
CA TYR A 19 -10.26 -11.52 3.14
C TYR A 19 -9.47 -12.73 2.64
N ALA A 20 -8.76 -13.45 3.52
CA ALA A 20 -8.02 -14.66 3.15
C ALA A 20 -8.92 -15.74 2.51
N GLU A 21 -10.14 -15.94 3.03
CA GLU A 21 -11.09 -16.86 2.42
C GLU A 21 -11.54 -16.41 1.02
N ASN A 22 -11.86 -15.12 0.86
CA ASN A 22 -12.32 -14.59 -0.40
C ASN A 22 -11.20 -14.55 -1.46
N LEU A 23 -9.95 -14.25 -1.08
CA LEU A 23 -8.78 -14.35 -1.96
C LEU A 23 -8.67 -15.73 -2.60
N LYS A 24 -8.86 -16.80 -1.81
CA LYS A 24 -8.85 -18.18 -2.32
C LYS A 24 -9.99 -18.44 -3.29
N LYS A 25 -11.23 -18.06 -2.92
CA LYS A 25 -12.43 -18.27 -3.75
C LYS A 25 -12.38 -17.48 -5.07
N LEU A 26 -11.73 -16.31 -5.07
CA LEU A 26 -11.54 -15.47 -6.25
C LEU A 26 -10.39 -15.94 -7.15
N THR A 27 -9.44 -16.71 -6.63
CA THR A 27 -8.35 -17.28 -7.42
C THR A 27 -8.88 -18.31 -8.41
N LYS A 28 -8.48 -18.17 -9.69
CA LYS A 28 -8.94 -19.06 -10.77
C LYS A 28 -7.76 -19.58 -11.58
N LYS A 29 -7.82 -20.89 -11.87
CA LYS A 29 -6.87 -21.60 -12.73
C LYS A 29 -7.58 -22.20 -13.94
N ASP A 30 -6.84 -22.30 -15.04
CA ASP A 30 -7.16 -23.13 -16.20
C ASP A 30 -6.09 -24.21 -16.32
N GLY A 31 -6.45 -25.45 -15.94
CA GLY A 31 -5.48 -26.49 -15.61
C GLY A 31 -4.53 -26.03 -14.50
N ASP A 32 -3.23 -26.09 -14.76
CA ASP A 32 -2.19 -25.66 -13.80
C ASP A 32 -1.85 -24.17 -13.88
N LYS A 33 -2.39 -23.44 -14.88
CA LYS A 33 -2.07 -22.03 -15.10
C LYS A 33 -3.03 -21.14 -14.33
N PHE A 34 -2.49 -20.20 -13.57
CA PHE A 34 -3.29 -19.12 -13.01
C PHE A 34 -3.77 -18.20 -14.13
N VAL A 35 -5.08 -17.99 -14.18
CA VAL A 35 -5.71 -17.00 -15.07
C VAL A 35 -6.15 -15.76 -14.28
N ARG A 36 -6.30 -15.90 -12.96
CA ARG A 36 -6.61 -14.80 -12.03
C ARG A 36 -6.15 -15.18 -10.63
N TRP A 37 -5.59 -14.21 -9.91
CA TRP A 37 -5.36 -14.29 -8.47
C TRP A 37 -6.42 -13.53 -7.69
N GLY A 38 -6.63 -13.94 -6.44
CA GLY A 38 -7.45 -13.20 -5.48
C GLY A 38 -6.93 -11.78 -5.30
N GLY A 39 -5.61 -11.61 -5.14
CA GLY A 39 -4.96 -10.31 -5.06
C GLY A 39 -3.48 -10.37 -5.41
N ALA A 40 -2.71 -9.33 -5.07
CA ALA A 40 -1.27 -9.27 -5.31
C ALA A 40 -0.49 -9.05 -4.00
N GLY A 41 0.64 -9.75 -3.86
CA GLY A 41 1.54 -9.67 -2.69
C GLY A 41 2.77 -8.78 -2.92
N ASP A 42 2.77 -7.92 -3.95
CA ASP A 42 3.91 -7.06 -4.30
C ASP A 42 4.24 -6.01 -3.24
N TYR A 43 3.27 -5.69 -2.37
CA TYR A 43 3.51 -4.82 -1.22
C TYR A 43 4.44 -5.46 -0.17
N ALA A 44 4.55 -6.79 -0.12
CA ALA A 44 5.25 -7.51 0.94
C ALA A 44 6.78 -7.34 0.90
N ILE A 45 7.32 -6.87 -0.23
CA ILE A 45 8.76 -6.63 -0.42
C ILE A 45 9.14 -5.15 -0.29
N GLN A 46 8.18 -4.27 -0.01
CA GLN A 46 8.40 -2.83 0.13
C GLN A 46 8.39 -2.49 1.62
N TYR A 47 9.44 -1.82 2.10
CA TYR A 47 9.63 -1.51 3.52
C TYR A 47 8.41 -0.83 4.15
N ASP A 48 7.95 0.27 3.56
CA ASP A 48 6.84 1.07 4.05
C ASP A 48 5.51 0.32 3.99
N ARG A 49 5.24 -0.45 2.93
CA ARG A 49 3.97 -1.16 2.77
C ARG A 49 3.89 -2.43 3.61
N ALA A 50 4.99 -3.17 3.75
CA ALA A 50 5.04 -4.34 4.63
C ALA A 50 4.84 -3.93 6.10
N LEU A 51 5.36 -2.76 6.51
CA LEU A 51 5.12 -2.18 7.83
C LEU A 51 3.62 -1.97 8.12
N ILE A 52 2.83 -1.53 7.14
CA ILE A 52 1.40 -1.31 7.36
C ILE A 52 0.69 -2.60 7.75
N GLY A 53 1.00 -3.72 7.07
CA GLY A 53 0.48 -5.03 7.44
C GLY A 53 0.88 -5.42 8.86
N ILE A 54 2.11 -5.11 9.28
CA ILE A 54 2.61 -5.32 10.64
C ILE A 54 1.83 -4.47 11.66
N GLN A 55 1.58 -3.21 11.36
CA GLN A 55 0.83 -2.29 12.24
C GLN A 55 -0.65 -2.68 12.38
N GLN A 56 -1.25 -3.32 11.37
CA GLN A 56 -2.60 -3.91 11.48
C GLN A 56 -2.68 -5.02 12.55
N TYR A 57 -1.56 -5.67 12.86
CA TYR A 57 -1.42 -6.65 13.94
C TYR A 57 -0.92 -6.05 15.25
N GLY A 58 -0.64 -4.74 15.28
CA GLY A 58 -0.05 -4.06 16.43
C GLY A 58 1.45 -4.31 16.60
N GLY A 59 2.12 -4.84 15.57
CA GLY A 59 3.57 -4.94 15.54
C GLY A 59 4.23 -3.65 15.05
N HIS A 60 5.56 -3.63 15.13
CA HIS A 60 6.41 -2.49 14.77
C HIS A 60 7.71 -2.96 14.11
N TYR A 61 8.31 -2.13 13.28
CA TYR A 61 9.73 -2.22 12.95
C TYR A 61 10.58 -1.63 14.05
N VAL A 62 10.25 -0.43 14.52
CA VAL A 62 11.05 0.32 15.49
C VAL A 62 10.37 0.20 16.85
N ASN A 63 11.13 -0.08 17.92
CA ASN A 63 10.59 0.00 19.27
C ASN A 63 10.08 1.43 19.55
N PRO A 64 8.79 1.63 19.89
CA PRO A 64 8.23 2.96 20.18
C PRO A 64 8.91 3.70 21.32
N ASP A 65 9.55 2.99 22.25
CA ASP A 65 10.24 3.54 23.42
C ASP A 65 11.77 3.66 23.23
N ASP A 66 12.33 3.03 22.19
CA ASP A 66 13.76 3.05 21.86
C ASP A 66 13.98 2.90 20.35
N TRP A 67 14.14 4.03 19.64
CA TRP A 67 14.39 4.05 18.20
C TRP A 67 15.70 3.39 17.72
N THR A 68 16.48 2.79 18.63
CA THR A 68 17.64 1.96 18.31
C THR A 68 17.39 0.45 18.37
N GLU A 69 16.21 0.02 18.83
CA GLU A 69 15.82 -1.40 18.90
C GLU A 69 14.84 -1.75 17.79
N CYS A 70 15.08 -2.87 17.11
CA CYS A 70 14.22 -3.40 16.06
C CYS A 70 13.24 -4.45 16.61
N TRP A 71 11.95 -4.28 16.31
CA TRP A 71 10.83 -5.11 16.75
C TRP A 71 10.22 -5.97 15.64
N ILE A 72 10.81 -6.01 14.44
CA ILE A 72 10.30 -6.86 13.33
C ILE A 72 10.27 -8.37 13.67
N GLY A 73 11.08 -8.80 14.64
CA GLY A 73 11.10 -10.17 15.14
C GLY A 73 10.12 -10.48 16.29
N LYS A 74 9.31 -9.51 16.73
CA LYS A 74 8.27 -9.72 17.77
C LYS A 74 7.07 -10.47 17.20
N GLN A 75 6.31 -11.14 18.07
CA GLN A 75 5.28 -12.09 17.65
C GLN A 75 4.18 -11.43 16.80
N GLU A 76 3.81 -10.20 17.10
CA GLU A 76 2.81 -9.41 16.38
C GLU A 76 3.26 -9.15 14.93
N ALA A 77 4.52 -8.74 14.73
CA ALA A 77 5.11 -8.55 13.41
C ALA A 77 5.26 -9.87 12.65
N LEU A 78 5.73 -10.92 13.31
CA LEU A 78 5.83 -12.26 12.72
C LEU A 78 4.47 -12.82 12.29
N ASN A 79 3.41 -12.58 13.06
CA ASN A 79 2.05 -13.01 12.72
C ASN A 79 1.53 -12.30 11.46
N ALA A 80 1.79 -11.00 11.32
CA ALA A 80 1.43 -10.25 10.12
C ALA A 80 2.19 -10.75 8.88
N LEU A 81 3.50 -10.93 9.02
CA LEU A 81 4.36 -11.43 7.95
C LEU A 81 3.97 -12.85 7.54
N GLU A 82 3.63 -13.70 8.50
CA GLU A 82 3.14 -15.07 8.22
C GLU A 82 1.79 -15.02 7.53
N TRP A 83 0.94 -14.05 7.88
CA TRP A 83 -0.34 -13.86 7.20
C TRP A 83 -0.09 -13.65 5.71
N THR A 84 0.75 -12.70 5.33
CA THR A 84 1.06 -12.47 3.91
C THR A 84 1.78 -13.66 3.26
N ARG A 85 2.75 -14.28 3.96
CA ARG A 85 3.57 -15.39 3.44
C ARG A 85 2.71 -16.59 3.06
N ALA A 86 1.80 -17.02 3.94
CA ALA A 86 0.93 -18.16 3.66
C ALA A 86 0.00 -17.93 2.46
N ARG A 87 -0.48 -16.69 2.24
CA ARG A 87 -1.28 -16.32 1.06
C ARG A 87 -0.49 -16.34 -0.26
N MET A 88 0.81 -16.04 -0.19
CA MET A 88 1.68 -16.06 -1.37
C MET A 88 2.20 -17.46 -1.68
N TRP A 89 2.56 -18.24 -0.66
CA TRP A 89 3.36 -19.45 -0.81
C TRP A 89 2.63 -20.74 -0.49
N ASP A 90 1.66 -20.74 0.42
CA ASP A 90 0.94 -21.96 0.80
C ASP A 90 -0.28 -22.17 -0.09
N ASP A 91 -1.10 -21.12 -0.27
CA ASP A 91 -2.30 -21.18 -1.11
C ASP A 91 -2.17 -20.41 -2.44
N ASN A 92 -1.19 -19.51 -2.56
CA ASN A 92 -0.92 -18.70 -3.76
C ASN A 92 -2.16 -17.95 -4.26
N SER A 93 -2.97 -17.45 -3.33
CA SER A 93 -4.13 -16.59 -3.59
C SER A 93 -3.76 -15.11 -3.72
N LEU A 94 -2.62 -14.71 -3.15
CA LEU A 94 -1.92 -13.48 -3.50
C LEU A 94 -0.83 -13.79 -4.53
N ALA A 95 -0.89 -13.12 -5.68
CA ALA A 95 0.12 -13.24 -6.71
C ALA A 95 1.51 -12.87 -6.18
N GLN A 96 2.47 -13.74 -6.42
CA GLN A 96 3.88 -13.51 -6.11
C GLN A 96 4.47 -12.49 -7.09
N PRO A 97 5.43 -11.64 -6.69
CA PRO A 97 6.00 -10.61 -7.56
C PRO A 97 6.46 -11.17 -8.92
N LEU A 98 7.19 -12.28 -8.91
CA LEU A 98 7.73 -12.89 -10.14
C LEU A 98 6.65 -13.42 -11.09
N GLN A 99 5.44 -13.74 -10.59
CA GLN A 99 4.33 -14.22 -11.42
C GLN A 99 3.69 -13.09 -12.25
N VAL A 100 3.79 -11.84 -11.78
CA VAL A 100 3.07 -10.70 -12.37
C VAL A 100 3.96 -9.54 -12.84
N GLN A 101 5.23 -9.48 -12.43
CA GLN A 101 6.14 -8.35 -12.71
C GLN A 101 6.29 -8.01 -14.20
N SER A 102 6.21 -9.01 -15.08
CA SER A 102 6.42 -8.82 -16.51
C SER A 102 5.19 -8.28 -17.24
N ILE A 103 4.00 -8.33 -16.61
CA ILE A 103 2.72 -8.03 -17.29
C ILE A 103 2.66 -6.57 -17.71
N GLY A 104 3.01 -5.63 -16.84
CA GLY A 104 3.01 -4.20 -17.16
C GLY A 104 3.92 -3.87 -18.35
N LYS A 105 5.15 -4.38 -18.34
CA LYS A 105 6.10 -4.20 -19.45
C LYS A 105 5.61 -4.85 -20.75
N ALA A 106 5.07 -6.06 -20.68
CA ALA A 106 4.60 -6.79 -21.85
C ALA A 106 3.38 -6.13 -22.51
N THR A 107 2.55 -5.43 -21.74
CA THR A 107 1.30 -4.80 -22.20
C THR A 107 1.41 -3.29 -22.40
N GLY A 108 2.51 -2.66 -21.97
CA GLY A 108 2.64 -1.21 -21.91
C GLY A 108 1.70 -0.55 -20.88
N SER A 109 1.20 -1.32 -19.91
CA SER A 109 0.25 -0.88 -18.89
C SER A 109 0.98 -0.36 -17.65
N SER A 110 0.54 0.80 -17.16
CA SER A 110 1.00 1.39 -15.89
C SER A 110 0.41 0.70 -14.66
N THR A 111 -0.70 -0.03 -14.80
CA THR A 111 -1.33 -0.82 -13.73
C THR A 111 -1.17 -2.34 -13.88
N GLY A 112 -0.45 -2.77 -14.93
CA GLY A 112 0.00 -4.14 -15.16
C GLY A 112 -1.07 -5.21 -14.98
N PRO A 113 -0.91 -6.14 -14.01
CA PRO A 113 -1.82 -7.26 -13.81
C PRO A 113 -3.25 -6.83 -13.46
N TRP A 114 -3.43 -5.64 -12.87
CA TRP A 114 -4.77 -5.10 -12.60
C TRP A 114 -5.53 -4.81 -13.91
N ALA A 115 -4.99 -3.95 -14.79
CA ALA A 115 -5.64 -3.65 -16.07
C ALA A 115 -5.75 -4.87 -16.99
N ALA A 116 -4.83 -5.83 -16.87
CA ALA A 116 -4.92 -7.12 -17.55
C ALA A 116 -6.04 -8.03 -16.99
N ASN A 117 -6.81 -7.57 -16.00
CA ASN A 117 -7.91 -8.30 -15.38
C ASN A 117 -7.45 -9.63 -14.76
N MET A 118 -6.23 -9.65 -14.22
CA MET A 118 -5.59 -10.83 -13.60
C MET A 118 -5.67 -10.82 -12.07
N LEU A 119 -6.15 -9.73 -11.46
CA LEU A 119 -6.30 -9.58 -10.00
C LEU A 119 -7.76 -9.29 -9.67
N ALA A 120 -8.32 -9.95 -8.65
CA ALA A 120 -9.66 -9.64 -8.16
C ALA A 120 -9.68 -8.48 -7.16
N THR A 121 -8.63 -8.36 -6.33
CA THR A 121 -8.37 -7.23 -5.44
C THR A 121 -6.95 -6.72 -5.66
N TRP A 122 -6.70 -5.45 -5.34
CA TRP A 122 -5.35 -4.89 -5.39
C TRP A 122 -5.21 -3.80 -4.33
N GLU A 123 -4.26 -4.02 -3.42
CA GLU A 123 -3.92 -3.07 -2.37
C GLU A 123 -2.89 -2.09 -2.90
N ASN A 124 -3.33 -0.87 -3.21
CA ASN A 124 -2.43 0.15 -3.72
C ASN A 124 -2.82 1.56 -3.28
N GLY A 125 -1.86 2.48 -3.36
CA GLY A 125 -2.05 3.89 -3.08
C GLY A 125 -2.79 4.62 -4.19
N MET A 126 -3.31 5.78 -3.85
CA MET A 126 -4.11 6.61 -4.76
C MET A 126 -3.40 7.05 -6.04
N GLY A 127 -2.06 7.07 -6.06
CA GLY A 127 -1.29 7.37 -7.26
C GLY A 127 -1.60 6.45 -8.45
N ALA A 128 -2.19 5.26 -8.20
CA ALA A 128 -2.61 4.34 -9.25
C ALA A 128 -3.96 4.71 -9.90
N ILE A 129 -4.79 5.58 -9.28
CA ILE A 129 -6.17 5.84 -9.72
C ILE A 129 -6.24 6.31 -11.18
N MET A 130 -5.37 7.23 -11.59
CA MET A 130 -5.37 7.72 -12.98
C MET A 130 -5.02 6.62 -13.99
N GLY A 131 -4.10 5.72 -13.63
CA GLY A 131 -3.80 4.53 -14.42
C GLY A 131 -5.01 3.59 -14.50
N ILE A 132 -5.66 3.33 -13.36
CA ILE A 132 -6.85 2.48 -13.25
C ILE A 132 -7.99 3.03 -14.14
N ILE A 133 -8.30 4.33 -14.06
CA ILE A 133 -9.31 5.00 -14.88
C ILE A 133 -9.03 4.81 -16.37
N LYS A 134 -7.76 5.01 -16.78
CA LYS A 134 -7.37 4.95 -18.19
C LYS A 134 -7.41 3.53 -18.74
N GLU A 135 -6.92 2.56 -17.98
CA GLU A 135 -6.57 1.23 -18.46
C GLU A 135 -7.63 0.16 -18.13
N SER A 136 -8.38 0.31 -17.04
CA SER A 136 -9.36 -0.70 -16.60
C SER A 136 -10.64 -0.61 -17.42
N LYS A 137 -11.02 -1.70 -18.09
CA LYS A 137 -12.24 -1.80 -18.93
C LYS A 137 -13.34 -2.65 -18.30
N PHE A 138 -13.27 -2.85 -16.99
CA PHE A 138 -14.20 -3.63 -16.19
C PHE A 138 -14.70 -2.80 -15.00
N PRO A 139 -15.85 -3.13 -14.38
CA PRO A 139 -16.32 -2.46 -13.18
C PRO A 139 -15.36 -2.69 -12.00
N TRP A 140 -15.06 -1.62 -11.28
CA TRP A 140 -14.22 -1.64 -10.09
C TRP A 140 -14.70 -0.59 -9.08
N ALA A 141 -14.34 -0.79 -7.82
CA ALA A 141 -14.58 0.17 -6.75
C ALA A 141 -13.44 0.09 -5.72
N ILE A 142 -13.28 1.16 -4.95
CA ILE A 142 -12.36 1.25 -3.83
C ILE A 142 -13.11 0.89 -2.55
N THR A 143 -12.41 0.28 -1.62
CA THR A 143 -12.94 -0.04 -0.30
C THR A 143 -11.83 0.01 0.73
N HIS A 144 -12.20 -0.22 1.97
CA HIS A 144 -11.30 -0.20 3.12
C HIS A 144 -10.36 -1.39 3.09
N LEU A 145 -9.04 -1.17 3.31
CA LEU A 145 -8.10 -2.27 3.54
C LEU A 145 -8.58 -3.12 4.71
N PRO A 146 -8.60 -4.46 4.63
CA PRO A 146 -9.21 -5.32 5.65
C PRO A 146 -8.61 -5.07 7.04
N LYS A 147 -9.42 -5.26 8.08
CA LYS A 147 -8.98 -5.04 9.46
C LYS A 147 -8.08 -6.20 9.91
N GLY A 148 -6.90 -5.89 10.42
CA GLY A 148 -6.08 -6.86 11.16
C GLY A 148 -6.52 -6.99 12.62
N PRO A 149 -5.93 -7.93 13.37
CA PRO A 149 -6.36 -8.22 14.74
C PRO A 149 -6.32 -7.04 15.70
N ALA A 150 -5.40 -6.08 15.49
CA ALA A 150 -5.28 -4.90 16.34
C ALA A 150 -6.08 -3.71 15.79
N ARG A 151 -5.93 -3.43 14.49
CA ARG A 151 -6.52 -2.23 13.86
C ARG A 151 -6.66 -2.37 12.34
N ARG A 152 -7.39 -1.42 11.76
CA ARG A 152 -7.29 -1.10 10.34
C ARG A 152 -6.22 -0.02 10.18
N ALA A 153 -5.33 -0.18 9.22
CA ALA A 153 -4.27 0.78 8.92
C ALA A 153 -4.04 0.84 7.41
N THR A 154 -3.60 2.00 6.93
CA THR A 154 -3.15 2.23 5.55
C THR A 154 -1.88 3.08 5.56
N LEU A 155 -1.14 3.08 4.45
CA LEU A 155 0.05 3.91 4.33
C LEU A 155 -0.35 5.38 4.16
N GLY A 156 0.03 6.22 5.12
CA GLY A 156 -0.08 7.67 5.02
C GLY A 156 1.25 8.27 4.55
N THR A 157 1.34 8.64 3.27
CA THR A 157 2.47 9.43 2.76
C THR A 157 2.06 10.88 2.52
N THR A 158 3.00 11.80 2.73
CA THR A 158 2.86 13.20 2.34
C THR A 158 4.08 13.64 1.56
N ASP A 159 3.84 14.19 0.37
CA ASP A 159 4.90 14.81 -0.42
C ASP A 159 5.04 16.28 -0.03
N GLY A 160 6.20 16.61 0.55
CA GLY A 160 6.51 17.96 1.05
C GLY A 160 7.25 18.81 0.03
N TRP A 161 6.96 20.12 0.02
CA TRP A 161 7.78 21.11 -0.67
C TRP A 161 8.82 21.70 0.30
N ALA A 162 10.08 21.75 -0.11
CA ALA A 162 11.18 22.31 0.69
C ALA A 162 11.95 23.37 -0.08
N VAL A 163 12.49 24.36 0.65
CA VAL A 163 13.39 25.39 0.10
C VAL A 163 14.81 25.09 0.54
N TYR A 164 15.73 24.95 -0.43
CA TYR A 164 17.14 24.75 -0.14
C TYR A 164 17.72 25.95 0.62
N LYS A 165 18.32 25.69 1.79
CA LYS A 165 18.88 26.72 2.68
C LYS A 165 19.95 27.60 2.00
N GLY A 166 20.67 27.08 1.01
CA GLY A 166 21.70 27.81 0.27
C GLY A 166 21.19 28.57 -0.97
N THR A 167 19.88 28.72 -1.16
CA THR A 167 19.34 29.47 -2.30
C THR A 167 19.73 30.95 -2.24
N LYS A 168 20.05 31.53 -3.41
CA LYS A 168 20.28 32.98 -3.55
C LYS A 168 18.97 33.78 -3.72
N HIS A 169 17.83 33.09 -3.80
CA HIS A 169 16.52 33.69 -4.08
C HIS A 169 15.44 33.23 -3.08
N PRO A 170 15.64 33.41 -1.76
CA PRO A 170 14.72 32.89 -0.75
C PRO A 170 13.29 33.40 -0.91
N ASP A 171 13.10 34.68 -1.21
CA ASP A 171 11.77 35.28 -1.40
C ASP A 171 11.02 34.71 -2.61
N ALA A 172 11.74 34.42 -3.71
CA ALA A 172 11.14 33.82 -4.90
C ALA A 172 10.74 32.37 -4.64
N CYS A 173 11.61 31.60 -3.97
CA CYS A 173 11.30 30.24 -3.55
C CYS A 173 10.09 30.19 -2.60
N TRP A 174 10.00 31.14 -1.65
CA TRP A 174 8.86 31.26 -0.76
C TRP A 174 7.56 31.54 -1.52
N LYS A 175 7.59 32.49 -2.46
CA LYS A 175 6.44 32.78 -3.33
C LYS A 175 5.99 31.55 -4.14
N LEU A 176 6.95 30.78 -4.68
CA LEU A 176 6.63 29.54 -5.39
C LEU A 176 5.95 28.52 -4.47
N LEU A 177 6.46 28.33 -3.25
CA LEU A 177 5.86 27.41 -2.27
C LEU A 177 4.41 27.81 -1.93
N MET A 178 4.14 29.11 -1.81
CA MET A 178 2.76 29.62 -1.62
C MET A 178 1.85 29.33 -2.81
N VAL A 179 2.37 29.34 -4.04
CA VAL A 179 1.63 28.95 -5.25
C VAL A 179 1.36 27.44 -5.26
N LEU A 180 2.37 26.61 -5.04
CA LEU A 180 2.26 25.13 -5.05
C LEU A 180 1.32 24.60 -3.95
N THR A 181 1.15 25.37 -2.89
CA THR A 181 0.21 25.04 -1.82
C THR A 181 -1.08 25.83 -1.92
N SER A 182 -1.30 26.69 -2.92
CA SER A 182 -2.51 27.52 -3.03
C SER A 182 -3.78 26.70 -3.29
N PRO A 183 -4.98 27.22 -2.96
CA PRO A 183 -6.24 26.56 -3.31
C PRO A 183 -6.37 26.22 -4.80
N ASP A 184 -5.91 27.11 -5.68
CA ASP A 184 -6.01 26.94 -7.13
C ASP A 184 -5.08 25.83 -7.63
N PHE A 185 -3.83 25.80 -7.13
CA PHE A 185 -2.92 24.72 -7.49
C PHE A 185 -3.39 23.37 -6.95
N GLN A 186 -3.91 23.34 -5.72
CA GLN A 186 -4.46 22.10 -5.15
C GLN A 186 -5.74 21.65 -5.88
N GLN A 187 -6.56 22.58 -6.41
CA GLN A 187 -7.66 22.24 -7.32
C GLN A 187 -7.13 21.55 -8.58
N PHE A 188 -6.09 22.09 -9.19
CA PHE A 188 -5.44 21.46 -10.35
C PHE A 188 -4.92 20.05 -10.03
N ILE A 189 -4.29 19.85 -8.85
CA ILE A 189 -3.82 18.51 -8.43
C ILE A 189 -4.97 17.51 -8.27
N MET A 190 -6.10 17.92 -7.70
CA MET A 190 -7.29 17.05 -7.61
C MET A 190 -7.81 16.65 -8.99
N GLU A 191 -7.86 17.58 -9.94
CA GLU A 191 -8.37 17.33 -11.29
C GLU A 191 -7.42 16.49 -12.15
N ALA A 192 -6.11 16.77 -12.10
CA ALA A 192 -5.12 16.15 -12.96
C ALA A 192 -4.61 14.79 -12.44
N TRP A 193 -4.53 14.63 -11.12
CA TRP A 193 -3.90 13.46 -10.50
C TRP A 193 -4.82 12.71 -9.53
N ALA A 194 -6.06 13.17 -9.32
CA ALA A 194 -6.96 12.64 -8.31
C ALA A 194 -6.38 12.68 -6.87
N GLY A 195 -5.39 13.56 -6.62
CA GLY A 195 -4.70 13.64 -5.34
C GLY A 195 -5.59 14.16 -4.22
N ILE A 196 -5.35 13.71 -2.98
CA ILE A 196 -5.96 14.30 -1.79
C ILE A 196 -5.32 15.68 -1.58
N PRO A 197 -6.10 16.78 -1.50
CA PRO A 197 -5.55 18.11 -1.34
C PRO A 197 -4.93 18.29 0.05
N CYS A 198 -3.81 19.00 0.14
CA CYS A 198 -3.19 19.34 1.43
C CYS A 198 -3.97 20.42 2.22
N ARG A 199 -5.09 20.91 1.69
CA ARG A 199 -5.97 21.92 2.32
C ARG A 199 -7.30 21.32 2.73
N LYS A 200 -7.57 21.33 4.04
CA LYS A 200 -8.87 20.89 4.61
C LYS A 200 -10.08 21.57 3.97
N SER A 201 -9.95 22.84 3.57
CA SER A 201 -11.04 23.59 2.91
C SER A 201 -11.43 23.04 1.53
N LEU A 202 -10.63 22.16 0.93
CA LEU A 202 -10.91 21.54 -0.36
C LEU A 202 -11.48 20.12 -0.23
N LEU A 203 -11.32 19.46 0.92
CA LEU A 203 -11.81 18.09 1.14
C LEU A 203 -13.33 17.94 0.88
N PRO A 204 -14.22 18.87 1.30
CA PRO A 204 -15.65 18.72 1.06
C PRO A 204 -16.06 18.65 -0.42
N LYS A 205 -15.24 19.20 -1.33
CA LYS A 205 -15.49 19.20 -2.78
C LYS A 205 -14.59 18.24 -3.56
N TRP A 206 -13.76 17.47 -2.85
CA TRP A 206 -12.75 16.60 -3.47
C TRP A 206 -13.41 15.55 -4.35
N LYS A 207 -14.38 14.80 -3.80
CA LYS A 207 -15.12 13.77 -4.53
C LYS A 207 -15.78 14.32 -5.79
N ASP A 208 -16.55 15.40 -5.65
CA ASP A 208 -17.26 16.03 -6.78
C ASP A 208 -16.31 16.53 -7.86
N THR A 209 -15.14 17.05 -7.46
CA THR A 209 -14.09 17.48 -8.41
C THR A 209 -13.57 16.30 -9.22
N LEU A 210 -13.24 15.19 -8.56
CA LEU A 210 -12.72 13.99 -9.21
C LEU A 210 -13.73 13.38 -10.17
N ILE A 211 -14.99 13.23 -9.75
CA ILE A 211 -16.09 12.71 -10.57
C ILE A 211 -16.34 13.61 -11.78
N LYS A 212 -16.35 14.93 -11.60
CA LYS A 212 -16.52 15.88 -12.70
C LYS A 212 -15.39 15.76 -13.74
N ALA A 213 -14.16 15.60 -13.28
CA ALA A 213 -13.00 15.41 -14.16
C ALA A 213 -13.00 14.01 -14.82
N ASN A 214 -13.49 13.00 -14.12
CA ASN A 214 -13.48 11.60 -14.54
C ASN A 214 -14.80 10.90 -14.15
N PRO A 215 -15.88 11.00 -14.98
CA PRO A 215 -17.21 10.49 -14.61
C PRO A 215 -17.29 8.99 -14.31
N VAL A 216 -16.31 8.20 -14.73
CA VAL A 216 -16.21 6.77 -14.38
C VAL A 216 -16.09 6.54 -12.86
N LEU A 217 -15.65 7.56 -12.12
CA LEU A 217 -15.49 7.49 -10.67
C LEU A 217 -16.80 7.54 -9.88
N GLU A 218 -17.94 7.84 -10.50
CA GLU A 218 -19.26 7.88 -9.84
C GLU A 218 -19.54 6.60 -9.04
N ASN A 219 -19.17 5.44 -9.60
CA ASN A 219 -19.38 4.13 -8.99
C ASN A 219 -18.12 3.56 -8.29
N ALA A 220 -17.04 4.36 -8.18
CA ALA A 220 -15.76 3.89 -7.64
C ALA A 220 -15.69 3.90 -6.10
N ASN A 221 -16.75 4.33 -5.40
CA ASN A 221 -16.81 4.45 -3.94
C ASN A 221 -15.66 5.30 -3.35
N LEU A 222 -15.52 6.54 -3.84
CA LEU A 222 -14.51 7.48 -3.35
C LEU A 222 -14.68 7.87 -1.87
N ASP A 223 -15.86 7.64 -1.29
CA ASP A 223 -16.12 7.87 0.13
C ASP A 223 -15.19 7.04 1.02
N ALA A 224 -14.82 5.83 0.59
CA ALA A 224 -13.88 4.99 1.33
C ALA A 224 -12.55 5.71 1.65
N ILE A 225 -12.06 6.56 0.73
CA ILE A 225 -10.82 7.34 0.92
C ILE A 225 -11.00 8.40 2.01
N LEU A 226 -12.07 9.20 1.94
CA LEU A 226 -12.33 10.24 2.94
C LEU A 226 -12.56 9.64 4.32
N GLU A 227 -13.31 8.55 4.38
CA GLU A 227 -13.55 7.80 5.61
C GLU A 227 -12.24 7.28 6.23
N THR A 228 -11.24 6.87 5.44
CA THR A 228 -9.94 6.49 6.00
C THR A 228 -9.26 7.63 6.77
N LEU A 229 -9.40 8.87 6.29
CA LEU A 229 -8.83 10.05 6.94
C LEU A 229 -9.58 10.37 8.23
N ASP A 230 -10.90 10.28 8.21
CA ASP A 230 -11.77 10.57 9.36
C ASP A 230 -11.58 9.53 10.48
N GLU A 231 -11.40 8.26 10.13
CA GLU A 231 -11.21 7.15 11.08
C GLU A 231 -9.75 7.03 11.56
N GLY A 232 -8.83 7.82 11.01
CA GLY A 232 -7.42 7.83 11.43
C GLY A 232 -6.64 6.58 11.07
N TYR A 233 -6.95 5.94 9.93
CA TYR A 233 -6.20 4.77 9.43
C TYR A 233 -4.79 5.06 8.92
N PRO A 234 -4.49 6.23 8.32
CA PRO A 234 -3.15 6.50 7.80
C PRO A 234 -2.10 6.42 8.90
N MET A 235 -1.15 5.52 8.73
CA MET A 235 0.02 5.37 9.58
C MET A 235 1.25 5.90 8.88
N LEU A 236 2.21 6.40 9.67
CA LEU A 236 3.50 6.86 9.17
C LEU A 236 4.51 5.71 9.18
N THR A 237 5.50 5.81 8.29
CA THR A 237 6.67 4.94 8.29
C THR A 237 7.45 5.08 9.59
N GLU A 238 7.94 3.96 10.10
CA GLU A 238 8.81 3.91 11.28
C GLU A 238 10.27 4.00 10.84
N GLU A 239 10.98 4.95 11.44
CA GLU A 239 12.34 5.34 11.06
C GLU A 239 13.33 5.03 12.18
N PHE A 240 14.44 4.40 11.82
CA PHE A 240 15.54 4.07 12.72
C PHE A 240 16.55 5.22 12.81
N LYS A 241 17.37 5.22 13.87
CA LYS A 241 18.52 6.15 14.01
C LYS A 241 19.45 6.11 12.79
N VAL A 242 19.76 4.90 12.31
CA VAL A 242 20.59 4.63 11.13
C VAL A 242 19.68 4.02 10.05
N GLN A 243 18.80 4.85 9.50
CA GLN A 243 17.71 4.39 8.62
C GLN A 243 18.18 3.64 7.37
N GLY A 244 19.13 4.19 6.61
CA GLY A 244 19.48 3.63 5.29
C GLY A 244 19.98 2.18 5.37
N GLU A 245 20.85 1.90 6.35
CA GLU A 245 21.38 0.55 6.58
C GLU A 245 20.31 -0.38 7.16
N SER A 246 19.49 0.12 8.08
CA SER A 246 18.37 -0.63 8.68
C SER A 246 17.34 -1.06 7.64
N GLN A 247 16.93 -0.13 6.77
CA GLN A 247 16.01 -0.38 5.67
C GLN A 247 16.58 -1.41 4.70
N THR A 248 17.86 -1.28 4.33
CA THR A 248 18.54 -2.24 3.43
C THR A 248 18.50 -3.66 4.01
N ALA A 249 18.80 -3.82 5.30
CA ALA A 249 18.76 -5.12 5.97
C ALA A 249 17.33 -5.71 6.03
N ILE A 250 16.33 -4.87 6.34
CA ILE A 250 14.92 -5.30 6.38
C ILE A 250 14.43 -5.70 4.99
N GLU A 251 14.67 -4.90 3.96
CA GLU A 251 14.26 -5.20 2.58
C GLU A 251 14.91 -6.48 2.06
N ALA A 252 16.18 -6.73 2.38
CA ALA A 252 16.83 -8.00 2.07
C ALA A 252 16.13 -9.19 2.74
N GLY A 253 15.72 -9.03 4.01
CA GLY A 253 14.90 -10.02 4.72
C GLY A 253 13.54 -10.24 4.05
N LEU A 254 12.83 -9.17 3.67
CA LEU A 254 11.55 -9.23 2.96
C LEU A 254 11.69 -9.94 1.62
N GLN A 255 12.71 -9.62 0.81
CA GLN A 255 12.97 -10.31 -0.46
C GLN A 255 13.21 -11.81 -0.27
N LYS A 256 14.02 -12.18 0.72
CA LYS A 256 14.32 -13.59 1.01
C LYS A 256 13.09 -14.40 1.43
N VAL A 257 12.13 -13.78 2.11
CA VAL A 257 10.88 -14.44 2.55
C VAL A 257 9.80 -14.40 1.47
N PHE A 258 9.57 -13.23 0.84
CA PHE A 258 8.40 -13.00 -0.02
C PHE A 258 8.69 -13.09 -1.52
N GLN A 259 9.94 -13.00 -1.95
CA GLN A 259 10.32 -13.16 -3.36
C GLN A 259 10.92 -14.54 -3.64
N GLU A 260 11.80 -15.05 -2.77
CA GLU A 260 12.41 -16.38 -2.93
C GLU A 260 11.55 -17.51 -2.35
N GLY A 261 10.78 -17.24 -1.28
CA GLY A 261 9.75 -18.14 -0.74
C GLY A 261 10.22 -19.30 0.13
N GLN A 262 11.52 -19.60 0.16
CA GLN A 262 12.08 -20.74 0.90
C GLN A 262 12.35 -20.42 2.37
N THR A 263 12.41 -19.15 2.73
CA THR A 263 12.72 -18.71 4.10
C THR A 263 11.45 -18.47 4.90
N LYS A 264 11.42 -18.97 6.14
CA LYS A 264 10.30 -18.76 7.08
C LYS A 264 10.40 -17.38 7.73
N VAL A 265 9.26 -16.85 8.18
CA VAL A 265 9.20 -15.53 8.83
C VAL A 265 10.03 -15.46 10.12
N ASP A 266 10.29 -16.57 10.80
CA ASP A 266 11.17 -16.62 11.99
C ASP A 266 12.57 -16.06 11.73
N TYR A 267 13.01 -16.00 10.47
CA TYR A 267 14.25 -15.34 10.07
C TYR A 267 14.31 -13.86 10.49
N PHE A 268 13.16 -13.18 10.62
CA PHE A 268 13.12 -11.79 11.05
C PHE A 268 13.56 -11.58 12.51
N LYS A 269 13.67 -12.63 13.34
CA LYS A 269 14.34 -12.55 14.64
C LYS A 269 15.82 -12.22 14.47
N GLN A 270 16.50 -12.87 13.52
CA GLN A 270 17.89 -12.57 13.21
C GLN A 270 18.04 -11.17 12.59
N VAL A 271 17.13 -10.80 11.68
CA VAL A 271 17.13 -9.44 11.08
C VAL A 271 16.95 -8.37 12.16
N ALA A 272 16.09 -8.62 13.15
CA ALA A 272 15.89 -7.70 14.28
C ALA A 272 17.18 -7.50 15.09
N ASP A 273 17.91 -8.58 15.39
CA ASP A 273 19.20 -8.50 16.11
C ASP A 273 20.25 -7.71 15.30
N GLU A 274 20.31 -7.94 13.98
CA GLU A 274 21.20 -7.23 13.07
C GLU A 274 20.89 -5.73 13.00
N VAL A 275 19.62 -5.36 12.80
CA VAL A 275 19.18 -3.95 12.73
C VAL A 275 19.37 -3.26 14.07
N THR A 276 19.12 -3.93 15.18
CA THR A 276 19.39 -3.38 16.52
C THR A 276 20.87 -3.09 16.71
N LYS A 277 21.75 -3.98 16.22
CA LYS A 277 23.20 -3.76 16.25
C LYS A 277 23.62 -2.55 15.42
N ILE A 278 23.13 -2.44 14.18
CA ILE A 278 23.38 -1.29 13.28
C ILE A 278 23.08 0.02 14.02
N ASN A 279 21.94 0.12 14.69
CA ASN A 279 21.51 1.35 15.36
C ASN A 279 22.21 1.65 16.69
N ARG A 280 22.73 0.63 17.37
CA ARG A 280 23.49 0.80 18.62
C ARG A 280 24.95 1.15 18.38
N GLU A 281 25.51 0.75 17.24
CA GLU A 281 26.93 0.94 16.90
C GLU A 281 27.18 2.15 15.97
N GLY A 282 26.25 2.50 15.09
CA GLY A 282 26.32 3.70 14.23
C GLY A 282 25.77 4.94 14.92
#